data_AF-G9MS98-F1
#
_entry.id   AF-G9MS98-F1
#
_cell.length_a   1.000
_cell.length_b   1.000
_cell.length_c   1.000
_cell.angle_alpha   90.00
_cell.angle_beta   90.00
_cell.angle_gamma   90.00
#
_symmetry.space_group_name_H-M   'P 1'
#
loop_
_entity.id
_entity.type
_entity.pdbx_description
1 polymer ?
#
loop_
_entity_poly.entity_id
_entity_poly.type
_entity_poly.pdbx_seq_one_letter_code
_entity_poly.pdbx_strand_id
1 'polypeptide(L)'
;TMATQPIYLVSLNKTPKRAALLVDQLIKSLDSNYGVIHIANSTTLQELKVVLEALMYPPGILICSSQWTAEEQQQANAVAKASLPEVRIINIPPGLDVREGSKGILSFLKDAM
;
A
#
# COMPACT_ATOMS: atom_id res chain seq x y z
N THR A 1 -5.41 -28.36 -6.35
CA THR A 1 -4.58 -27.26 -5.83
C THR A 1 -5.52 -26.19 -5.34
N MET A 2 -5.56 -25.88 -4.04
CA MET A 2 -6.39 -24.78 -3.56
C MET A 2 -5.81 -23.49 -4.16
N ALA A 3 -6.57 -22.81 -5.01
CA ALA A 3 -6.21 -21.48 -5.44
C ALA A 3 -6.19 -20.60 -4.17
N THR A 4 -5.02 -20.08 -3.82
CA THR A 4 -4.91 -19.07 -2.76
C THR A 4 -5.73 -17.87 -3.20
N GLN A 5 -6.65 -17.41 -2.35
CA GLN A 5 -7.36 -16.16 -2.64
C GLN A 5 -6.33 -15.04 -2.77
N PRO A 6 -6.46 -14.16 -3.77
CA PRO A 6 -5.51 -13.08 -3.95
C PRO A 6 -5.57 -12.11 -2.77
N ILE A 7 -4.41 -11.59 -2.38
CA ILE A 7 -4.32 -10.49 -1.41
C ILE A 7 -4.45 -9.19 -2.20
N TYR A 8 -5.58 -8.50 -2.00
CA TYR A 8 -5.80 -7.21 -2.61
C TYR A 8 -5.02 -6.11 -1.90
N LEU A 9 -4.36 -5.27 -2.69
CA LEU A 9 -3.48 -4.19 -2.24
C LEU A 9 -4.02 -2.84 -2.71
N VAL A 10 -4.07 -1.88 -1.79
CA VAL A 10 -4.32 -0.46 -2.07
C VAL A 10 -3.08 0.35 -1.69
N SER A 11 -2.81 1.41 -2.43
CA SER A 11 -1.75 2.37 -2.09
C SER A 11 -2.33 3.73 -1.73
N LEU A 12 -1.74 4.40 -0.75
CA LEU A 12 -1.95 5.82 -0.46
C LEU A 12 -0.68 6.58 -0.87
N ASN A 13 -0.70 7.19 -2.05
CA ASN A 13 0.46 7.81 -2.67
C ASN A 13 0.06 9.07 -3.44
N LYS A 14 0.70 10.21 -3.14
CA LYS A 14 0.42 11.52 -3.77
C LYS A 14 0.84 11.53 -5.25
N THR A 15 1.63 10.55 -5.70
CA THR A 15 2.11 10.40 -7.09
C THR A 15 1.69 9.03 -7.68
N PRO A 16 0.52 8.92 -8.34
CA PRO A 16 -0.02 7.63 -8.82
C PRO A 16 0.94 6.83 -9.72
N LYS A 17 1.64 7.51 -10.65
CA LYS A 17 2.63 6.87 -11.52
C LYS A 17 3.75 6.19 -10.72
N ARG A 18 4.16 6.79 -9.60
CA ARG A 18 5.19 6.24 -8.72
C ARG A 18 4.67 5.04 -7.93
N ALA A 19 3.42 5.10 -7.49
CA ALA A 19 2.76 3.97 -6.83
C ALA A 19 2.73 2.74 -7.73
N ALA A 20 2.23 2.89 -8.96
CA ALA A 20 2.16 1.80 -9.93
C ALA A 20 3.53 1.17 -10.19
N LEU A 21 4.56 2.00 -10.45
CA LEU A 21 5.92 1.50 -10.69
C LEU A 21 6.51 0.73 -9.50
N LEU A 22 6.36 1.25 -8.28
CA LEU A 22 6.89 0.60 -7.07
C LEU A 22 6.13 -0.70 -6.77
N VAL A 23 4.81 -0.70 -6.91
CA VAL A 23 3.98 -1.88 -6.67
C VAL A 23 4.22 -2.95 -7.72
N ASP A 24 4.36 -2.58 -9.00
CA ASP A 24 4.74 -3.52 -10.06
C ASP A 24 6.11 -4.16 -9.79
N GLN A 25 7.08 -3.36 -9.34
CA GLN A 25 8.41 -3.85 -8.97
C GLN A 25 8.35 -4.75 -7.74
N LEU A 26 7.54 -4.41 -6.74
CA LEU A 26 7.30 -5.24 -5.56
C LEU A 26 6.69 -6.58 -5.97
N ILE A 27 5.57 -6.59 -6.69
CA ILE A 27 4.86 -7.80 -7.13
C ILE A 27 5.77 -8.71 -7.95
N LYS A 28 6.55 -8.16 -8.90
CA LYS A 28 7.52 -8.94 -9.70
C LYS A 28 8.65 -9.54 -8.87
N SER A 29 8.90 -8.98 -7.69
CA SER A 29 10.00 -9.38 -6.82
C SER A 29 9.56 -10.33 -5.70
N LEU A 30 8.26 -10.49 -5.50
CA LEU A 30 7.68 -11.52 -4.63
C LEU A 30 7.61 -12.82 -5.43
N ASP A 31 7.76 -13.96 -4.75
CA ASP A 31 7.58 -15.26 -5.41
C ASP A 31 6.20 -15.36 -6.05
N SER A 32 6.11 -16.09 -7.16
CA SER A 32 4.89 -16.24 -7.98
C SER A 32 3.66 -16.76 -7.22
N ASN A 33 3.82 -17.21 -5.98
CA ASN A 33 2.75 -17.72 -5.12
C ASN A 33 2.09 -16.65 -4.24
N TYR A 34 2.58 -15.40 -4.20
CA TYR A 34 2.05 -14.39 -3.27
C TYR A 34 0.65 -13.87 -3.63
N GLY A 35 0.18 -14.05 -4.86
CA GLY A 35 -1.21 -13.73 -5.25
C GLY A 35 -1.63 -12.27 -4.98
N VAL A 36 -0.70 -11.32 -4.97
CA VAL A 36 -0.99 -9.91 -4.66
C VAL A 36 -1.51 -9.18 -5.88
N ILE A 37 -2.64 -8.48 -5.75
CA ILE A 37 -3.23 -7.69 -6.83
C ILE A 37 -3.41 -6.24 -6.37
N HIS A 38 -2.78 -5.30 -7.08
CA HIS A 38 -2.99 -3.87 -6.85
C HIS A 38 -4.31 -3.43 -7.48
N ILE A 39 -5.25 -2.97 -6.65
CA ILE A 39 -6.62 -2.66 -7.11
C ILE A 39 -6.97 -1.18 -7.10
N ALA A 40 -6.28 -0.35 -6.31
CA ALA A 40 -6.50 1.08 -6.31
C ALA A 40 -5.32 1.88 -5.72
N ASN A 41 -5.24 3.15 -6.09
CA ASN A 41 -4.43 4.15 -5.43
C ASN A 41 -5.30 5.32 -4.99
N SER A 42 -5.19 5.73 -3.74
CA SER A 42 -5.69 7.02 -3.26
C SER A 42 -4.55 8.04 -3.22
N THR A 43 -4.85 9.29 -3.55
CA THR A 43 -3.92 10.43 -3.51
C THR A 43 -4.16 11.35 -2.32
N THR A 44 -5.30 11.22 -1.63
CA THR A 44 -5.68 12.05 -0.49
C THR A 44 -6.28 11.22 0.66
N LEU A 45 -6.23 11.74 1.90
CA LEU A 45 -6.87 11.06 3.04
C LEU A 45 -8.40 10.96 2.88
N GLN A 46 -9.01 11.97 2.25
CA GLN A 46 -10.46 11.98 1.99
C GLN A 46 -10.84 10.90 0.96
N GLU A 47 -10.08 10.81 -0.13
CA GLU A 47 -10.25 9.78 -1.15
C GLU A 47 -9.99 8.37 -0.59
N LEU A 48 -9.07 8.21 0.37
CA LEU A 48 -8.76 6.91 0.95
C LEU A 48 -10.00 6.22 1.50
N LYS A 49 -10.81 6.95 2.28
CA LYS A 49 -12.06 6.41 2.84
C LYS A 49 -13.00 5.93 1.73
N VAL A 50 -13.22 6.77 0.73
CA VAL A 50 -14.10 6.48 -0.41
C VAL A 50 -13.61 5.25 -1.17
N VAL A 51 -12.31 5.14 -1.42
CA VAL A 51 -11.70 3.97 -2.08
C VAL A 51 -11.93 2.72 -1.26
N LEU A 52 -11.62 2.73 0.04
CA LEU A 52 -11.77 1.53 0.89
C LEU A 52 -13.22 1.05 0.99
N GLU A 53 -14.18 1.97 1.00
CA GLU A 53 -15.62 1.65 1.10
C GLU A 53 -16.26 1.25 -0.24
N ALA A 54 -15.72 1.71 -1.37
CA ALA A 54 -16.26 1.43 -2.71
C ALA A 54 -15.75 0.12 -3.33
N LEU A 55 -14.66 -0.45 -2.80
CA LEU A 55 -14.06 -1.66 -3.35
C LEU A 55 -14.94 -2.88 -3.06
N MET A 56 -15.30 -3.60 -4.12
CA MET A 56 -16.07 -4.84 -4.04
C MET A 56 -15.36 -5.95 -3.25
N TYR A 57 -14.02 -5.93 -3.26
CA TYR A 57 -13.19 -6.82 -2.46
C TYR A 57 -12.39 -6.02 -1.43
N PRO A 58 -12.47 -6.36 -0.13
CA PRO A 58 -11.74 -5.64 0.89
C PRO A 58 -10.23 -5.86 0.72
N PRO A 59 -9.41 -4.79 0.67
CA PRO A 59 -7.97 -4.93 0.61
C PRO A 59 -7.41 -5.57 1.88
N GLY A 60 -6.52 -6.55 1.71
CA GLY A 60 -5.75 -7.12 2.82
C GLY A 60 -4.57 -6.23 3.21
N ILE A 61 -4.05 -5.43 2.27
CA ILE A 61 -2.88 -4.57 2.47
C ILE A 61 -3.16 -3.14 2.00
N LEU A 62 -2.78 -2.18 2.84
CA LEU A 62 -2.66 -0.76 2.50
C LEU A 62 -1.19 -0.32 2.64
N ILE A 63 -0.58 0.15 1.55
CA ILE A 63 0.76 0.75 1.59
C ILE A 63 0.64 2.28 1.61
N CYS A 64 1.13 2.92 2.66
CA CYS A 64 1.23 4.37 2.74
C CYS A 64 2.64 4.85 2.35
N SER A 65 2.72 5.77 1.39
CA SER A 65 4.00 6.20 0.81
C SER A 65 4.85 7.07 1.75
N SER A 66 6.16 7.14 1.49
CA SER A 66 7.12 8.00 2.22
C SER A 66 6.91 9.51 2.00
N GLN A 67 5.98 9.90 1.12
CA GLN A 67 5.61 11.28 0.82
C GLN A 67 4.66 11.88 1.87
N TRP A 68 4.18 11.05 2.80
CA TRP A 68 3.33 11.45 3.91
C TRP A 68 4.16 11.67 5.17
N THR A 69 3.84 12.69 5.96
CA THR A 69 4.46 12.86 7.29
C THR A 69 3.99 11.76 8.24
N ALA A 70 4.67 11.62 9.39
CA ALA A 70 4.27 10.64 10.40
C ALA A 70 2.84 10.90 10.92
N GLU A 71 2.47 12.18 11.08
CA GLU A 71 1.12 12.59 11.50
C GLU A 71 0.08 12.27 10.43
N GLU A 72 0.36 12.55 9.16
CA GLU A 72 -0.55 12.18 8.06
C GLU A 72 -0.69 10.66 7.94
N GLN A 73 0.38 9.90 8.15
CA GLN A 73 0.35 8.43 8.19
C GLN A 73 -0.50 7.92 9.36
N GLN A 74 -0.42 8.54 10.54
CA GLN A 74 -1.27 8.19 11.68
C GLN A 74 -2.75 8.46 11.38
N GLN A 75 -3.06 9.58 10.72
CA GLN A 75 -4.43 9.89 10.28
C GLN A 75 -4.92 8.89 9.24
N ALA A 76 -4.09 8.53 8.26
CA ALA A 76 -4.40 7.49 7.28
C ALA A 76 -4.69 6.14 7.96
N ASN A 77 -3.89 5.77 8.95
CA ASN A 77 -4.08 4.54 9.72
C ASN A 77 -5.43 4.53 10.44
N ALA A 78 -5.80 5.65 11.07
CA ALA A 78 -7.09 5.79 11.75
C ALA A 78 -8.26 5.66 10.78
N VAL A 79 -8.19 6.32 9.62
CA VAL A 79 -9.22 6.21 8.56
C VAL A 79 -9.32 4.77 8.06
N ALA A 80 -8.19 4.15 7.72
CA ALA A 80 -8.15 2.80 7.18
C ALA A 80 -8.67 1.76 8.19
N LYS A 81 -8.29 1.86 9.47
CA LYS A 81 -8.77 0.96 10.53
C LYS A 81 -10.23 1.18 10.88
N ALA A 82 -10.77 2.40 10.72
CA ALA A 82 -12.19 2.66 10.91
C ALA A 82 -13.04 2.04 9.79
N SER A 83 -12.58 2.11 8.53
CA SER A 83 -13.29 1.54 7.38
C SER A 83 -13.06 0.03 7.23
N LEU A 84 -11.87 -0.46 7.56
CA LEU A 84 -11.47 -1.87 7.41
C LEU A 84 -10.54 -2.30 8.56
N PRO A 85 -11.08 -2.75 9.70
CA PRO A 85 -10.30 -3.08 10.90
C PRO A 85 -9.16 -4.08 10.67
N GLU A 86 -9.40 -5.06 9.78
CA GLU A 86 -8.46 -6.15 9.47
C GLU A 86 -7.36 -5.77 8.48
N VAL A 87 -7.41 -4.58 7.86
CA VAL A 87 -6.40 -4.20 6.85
C VAL A 87 -5.01 -4.13 7.49
N ARG A 88 -4.03 -4.79 6.88
CA ARG A 88 -2.63 -4.63 7.27
C ARG A 88 -2.10 -3.34 6.65
N ILE A 89 -1.56 -2.46 7.47
CA ILE A 89 -1.04 -1.17 7.01
C ILE A 89 0.48 -1.17 7.08
N ILE A 90 1.12 -0.86 5.95
CA ILE A 90 2.57 -0.71 5.84
C ILE A 90 2.87 0.76 5.59
N ASN A 91 3.44 1.42 6.60
CA ASN A 91 3.87 2.82 6.49
C ASN A 91 5.34 2.86 6.06
N ILE A 92 5.60 3.32 4.85
CA ILE A 92 6.97 3.53 4.39
C ILE A 92 7.54 4.74 5.15
N PRO A 93 8.71 4.62 5.81
CA PRO A 93 9.28 5.70 6.61
C PRO A 93 9.34 7.02 5.83
N PRO A 94 8.87 8.15 6.42
CA PRO A 94 8.91 9.44 5.75
C PRO A 94 10.31 9.79 5.22
N GLY A 95 10.37 10.24 3.96
CA GLY A 95 11.60 10.61 3.27
C GLY A 95 12.56 9.45 2.95
N LEU A 96 12.18 8.18 3.16
CA LEU A 96 13.01 7.02 2.80
C LEU A 96 13.44 7.06 1.33
N ASP A 97 12.55 7.52 0.48
CA ASP A 97 12.79 7.61 -0.94
C ASP A 97 13.84 8.63 -1.35
N VAL A 98 14.03 9.68 -0.54
CA VAL A 98 15.11 10.66 -0.71
C VAL A 98 16.43 10.07 -0.23
N ARG A 99 16.42 9.32 0.88
CA ARG A 99 17.63 8.75 1.48
C ARG A 99 18.19 7.56 0.71
N GLU A 100 17.30 6.68 0.22
CA GLU A 100 17.69 5.36 -0.30
C GLU A 100 17.12 5.05 -1.69
N GLY A 101 16.37 6.00 -2.28
CA GLY A 101 15.78 5.84 -3.61
C GLY A 101 14.75 4.72 -3.68
N SER A 102 14.37 4.34 -4.90
CA SER A 102 13.40 3.26 -5.13
C SER A 102 13.89 1.90 -4.64
N LYS A 103 15.21 1.65 -4.62
CA LYS A 103 15.77 0.38 -4.14
C LYS A 103 15.58 0.20 -2.63
N GLY A 104 15.81 1.25 -1.82
CA GLY A 104 15.56 1.19 -0.38
C GLY A 104 14.08 0.97 -0.06
N ILE A 105 13.18 1.66 -0.77
CA ILE A 105 11.74 1.43 -0.63
C ILE A 105 11.37 -0.03 -0.92
N LEU A 106 11.88 -0.60 -2.02
CA LEU A 106 11.59 -2.00 -2.36
C LEU A 106 12.13 -2.98 -1.32
N SER A 107 13.33 -2.74 -0.80
CA SER A 107 13.89 -3.57 0.27
C SER A 107 13.01 -3.53 1.51
N PHE A 108 12.65 -2.32 1.96
CA PHE A 108 11.75 -2.11 3.09
C PHE A 108 10.40 -2.83 2.89
N LEU A 109 9.80 -2.69 1.70
CA LEU A 109 8.51 -3.32 1.40
C LEU A 109 8.59 -4.84 1.37
N LYS A 110 9.69 -5.44 0.90
CA LYS A 110 9.88 -6.90 0.93
C LYS A 110 9.97 -7.42 2.35
N ASP A 111 10.75 -6.76 3.20
CA ASP A 111 10.91 -7.16 4.60
C ASP A 111 9.59 -6.99 5.38
N ALA A 112 8.78 -6.01 4.96
CA ALA A 112 7.48 -5.72 5.53
C ALA A 112 6.32 -6.52 4.93
N MET A 113 6.53 -7.41 3.95
CA MET A 113 5.48 -8.20 3.30
C MET A 113 5.41 -9.62 3.83
#